data_AF-B4CZJ5-F1
#
_entry.id   AF-B4CZJ5-F1
#
_cell.length_a   1.000
_cell.length_b   1.000
_cell.length_c   1.000
_cell.angle_alpha   90.00
_cell.angle_beta   90.00
_cell.angle_gamma   90.00
#
_symmetry.space_group_name_H-M   'P 1'
#
loop_
_entity.id
_entity.type
_entity.pdbx_description
1 polymer ?
#
loop_
_entity_poly.entity_id
_entity_poly.type
_entity_poly.pdbx_seq_one_letter_code
_entity_poly.pdbx_strand_id
1 'polypeptide(L)'
;MVRRFLLPASLALLQVSATAAPAVFAPGELVRVSRGEMLQFEGKNFVGAAKGQEFPVIHEDLARGLVFVPFYKKDGAPVAVTIPADAVEEAPHDGWLDLLGSIEAFRDQRYDIMRPLLSRAAQDEKYKALVLALAPRLQGAIASRNAAALGVLRETAAQLEKLGYLSLALAVDQGTDRLGGTTAPATKLDRAALEPKVATSTRAVARTRQAIAMRCLMNATEEIDLGLQAEPNRPDLKAFQTKVQKDVEEAGQKYEDAERMRRFPKGTPHALTALEMGLKLCADYPKLLSLKKDMGEAFESQTAPPVDAAFMAVVKGGDAKELAEGHSLYTNRCTECHDLDLLDSRSMSSWERMVGNMSGRARIDSAQQARIVAYIAAAQKVVESKPQE
;
A
#
# COMPACT_ATOMS: atom_id res chain seq x y z
N MET A 1 54.12 -47.19 -27.00
CA MET A 1 53.55 -46.26 -25.98
C MET A 1 52.25 -45.69 -26.53
N VAL A 2 51.10 -46.22 -26.12
CA VAL A 2 49.78 -45.77 -26.58
C VAL A 2 49.10 -45.05 -25.41
N ARG A 3 48.97 -43.72 -25.51
CA ARG A 3 48.25 -42.90 -24.52
C ARG A 3 46.77 -42.86 -24.91
N ARG A 4 45.91 -43.51 -24.10
CA ARG A 4 44.45 -43.40 -24.17
C ARG A 4 44.01 -42.10 -23.50
N PHE A 5 43.33 -41.25 -24.25
CA PHE A 5 42.57 -40.11 -23.72
C PHE A 5 41.21 -40.60 -23.22
N LEU A 6 40.94 -40.42 -21.93
CA LEU A 6 39.62 -40.61 -21.32
C LEU A 6 38.88 -39.26 -21.35
N LEU A 7 37.75 -39.22 -22.04
CA LEU A 7 36.80 -38.09 -22.01
C LEU A 7 35.98 -38.12 -20.70
N PRO A 8 35.70 -36.96 -20.08
CA PRO A 8 34.82 -36.89 -18.91
C PRO A 8 33.36 -37.02 -19.35
N ALA A 9 32.65 -37.97 -18.73
CA ALA A 9 31.21 -38.12 -18.89
C ALA A 9 30.48 -36.98 -18.16
N SER A 10 29.91 -36.05 -18.93
CA SER A 10 29.02 -35.01 -18.42
C SER A 10 27.71 -35.62 -17.95
N LEU A 11 27.55 -35.74 -16.63
CA LEU A 11 26.30 -36.17 -15.98
C LEU A 11 25.29 -35.01 -16.05
N ALA A 12 24.34 -35.08 -16.98
CA ALA A 12 23.22 -34.15 -17.04
C ALA A 12 22.26 -34.44 -15.86
N LEU A 13 22.38 -33.66 -14.79
CA LEU A 13 21.39 -33.62 -13.71
C LEU A 13 20.10 -32.99 -14.24
N LEU A 14 19.16 -33.83 -14.67
CA LEU A 14 17.76 -33.45 -14.83
C LEU A 14 17.21 -33.04 -13.47
N GLN A 15 17.21 -31.73 -13.18
CA GLN A 15 16.41 -31.17 -12.10
C GLN A 15 14.95 -31.37 -12.47
N VAL A 16 14.36 -32.44 -11.93
CA VAL A 16 12.91 -32.58 -11.87
C VAL A 16 12.42 -31.45 -10.96
N SER A 17 11.91 -30.37 -11.56
CA SER A 17 11.22 -29.31 -10.83
C SER A 17 10.00 -29.94 -10.17
N ALA A 18 10.13 -30.30 -8.90
CA ALA A 18 9.00 -30.72 -8.09
C ALA A 18 7.98 -29.57 -8.12
N THR A 19 6.82 -29.81 -8.71
CA THR A 19 5.69 -28.90 -8.59
C THR A 19 5.34 -28.85 -7.12
N ALA A 20 5.67 -27.74 -6.45
CA ALA A 20 5.28 -27.53 -5.07
C ALA A 20 3.76 -27.71 -4.98
N ALA A 21 3.29 -28.49 -4.01
CA ALA A 21 1.87 -28.59 -3.74
C ALA A 21 1.31 -27.18 -3.49
N PRO A 22 0.09 -26.87 -3.96
CA PRO A 22 -0.52 -25.59 -3.67
C PRO A 22 -0.58 -25.39 -2.14
N ALA A 23 -0.15 -24.22 -1.68
CA ALA A 23 -0.26 -23.86 -0.28
C ALA A 23 -1.75 -23.88 0.11
N VAL A 24 -2.05 -24.43 1.29
CA VAL A 24 -3.40 -24.42 1.87
C VAL A 24 -3.35 -23.45 3.05
N PHE A 25 -4.25 -22.48 3.07
CA PHE A 25 -4.28 -21.42 4.08
C PHE A 25 -5.42 -21.63 5.07
N ALA A 26 -5.11 -21.64 6.37
CA ALA A 26 -6.11 -21.78 7.43
C ALA A 26 -6.81 -20.44 7.74
N PRO A 27 -8.10 -20.46 8.16
CA PRO A 27 -8.78 -19.25 8.63
C PRO A 27 -8.04 -18.56 9.78
N GLY A 28 -7.70 -17.30 9.56
CA GLY A 28 -6.91 -16.45 10.47
C GLY A 28 -5.43 -16.33 10.11
N GLU A 29 -4.90 -17.17 9.21
CA GLU A 29 -3.53 -17.01 8.72
C GLU A 29 -3.41 -15.72 7.92
N LEU A 30 -2.25 -15.06 8.00
CA LEU A 30 -1.95 -13.94 7.12
C LEU A 30 -1.37 -14.46 5.81
N VAL A 31 -1.95 -13.96 4.73
CA VAL A 31 -1.40 -14.11 3.39
C VAL A 31 -0.90 -12.76 2.89
N ARG A 32 0.15 -12.80 2.07
CA ARG A 32 0.73 -11.65 1.41
C ARG A 32 0.53 -11.77 -0.09
N VAL A 33 0.08 -10.70 -0.73
CA VAL A 33 -0.10 -10.64 -2.19
C VAL A 33 1.28 -10.69 -2.88
N SER A 34 1.53 -11.73 -3.68
CA SER A 34 2.85 -11.99 -4.28
C SER A 34 3.13 -11.14 -5.54
N ARG A 35 2.07 -10.65 -6.19
CA ARG A 35 2.06 -9.77 -7.37
C ARG A 35 0.86 -8.83 -7.33
N GLY A 36 0.93 -7.66 -7.98
CA GLY A 36 -0.23 -6.76 -8.03
C GLY A 36 -1.45 -7.47 -8.63
N GLU A 37 -2.60 -7.37 -7.95
CA GLU A 37 -3.80 -8.17 -8.28
C GLU A 37 -5.07 -7.36 -8.05
N MET A 38 -6.17 -7.67 -8.73
CA MET A 38 -7.47 -7.02 -8.46
C MET A 38 -8.28 -7.87 -7.49
N LEU A 39 -8.56 -7.33 -6.29
CA LEU A 39 -9.52 -7.94 -5.37
C LEU A 39 -10.88 -7.95 -6.05
N GLN A 40 -11.59 -9.07 -5.95
CA GLN A 40 -12.92 -9.22 -6.54
C GLN A 40 -14.00 -9.22 -5.46
N PHE A 41 -15.09 -8.52 -5.71
CA PHE A 41 -16.32 -8.58 -4.91
C PHE A 41 -17.42 -9.14 -5.81
N GLU A 42 -18.03 -10.26 -5.41
CA GLU A 42 -19.07 -10.95 -6.20
C GLU A 42 -18.60 -11.28 -7.64
N GLY A 43 -17.34 -11.66 -7.80
CA GLY A 43 -16.73 -12.01 -9.10
C GLY A 43 -16.45 -10.82 -10.03
N LYS A 44 -16.63 -9.58 -9.55
CA LYS A 44 -16.28 -8.36 -10.29
C LYS A 44 -15.06 -7.70 -9.69
N ASN A 45 -14.22 -7.10 -10.54
CA ASN A 45 -13.09 -6.28 -10.09
C ASN A 45 -13.58 -5.17 -9.16
N PHE A 46 -13.03 -5.11 -7.96
CA PHE A 46 -13.46 -4.19 -6.92
C PHE A 46 -12.38 -3.15 -6.62
N VAL A 47 -11.20 -3.59 -6.19
CA VAL A 47 -10.09 -2.69 -5.82
C VAL A 47 -8.75 -3.39 -6.06
N GLY A 48 -7.74 -2.64 -6.50
CA GLY A 48 -6.39 -3.19 -6.65
C GLY A 48 -5.73 -3.47 -5.31
N ALA A 49 -5.07 -4.61 -5.20
CA ALA A 49 -4.15 -4.95 -4.12
C ALA A 49 -2.71 -4.88 -4.62
N ALA A 50 -1.87 -4.15 -3.90
CA ALA A 50 -0.46 -4.03 -4.26
C ALA A 50 0.31 -5.30 -3.85
N LYS A 51 1.40 -5.60 -4.56
CA LYS A 51 2.37 -6.61 -4.13
C LYS A 51 2.85 -6.27 -2.70
N GLY A 52 2.89 -7.28 -1.84
CA GLY A 52 3.26 -7.15 -0.44
C GLY A 52 2.10 -6.79 0.49
N GLN A 53 0.90 -6.51 -0.03
CA GLN A 53 -0.27 -6.25 0.80
C GLN A 53 -0.69 -7.52 1.53
N GLU A 54 -0.93 -7.40 2.83
CA GLU A 54 -1.26 -8.53 3.69
C GLU A 54 -2.73 -8.54 4.07
N PHE A 55 -3.31 -9.73 4.15
CA PHE A 55 -4.69 -9.96 4.50
C PHE A 55 -4.83 -11.18 5.41
N PRO A 56 -5.68 -11.12 6.44
CA PRO A 56 -6.07 -12.32 7.16
C PRO A 56 -7.05 -13.13 6.30
N VAL A 57 -6.82 -14.44 6.23
CA VAL A 57 -7.69 -15.37 5.50
C VAL A 57 -8.98 -15.59 6.28
N ILE A 58 -10.12 -15.34 5.64
CA ILE A 58 -11.44 -15.72 6.16
C ILE A 58 -11.69 -17.19 5.83
N HIS A 59 -11.44 -17.57 4.58
CA HIS A 59 -11.73 -18.88 4.02
C HIS A 59 -10.95 -19.09 2.72
N GLU A 60 -10.62 -20.33 2.38
CA GLU A 60 -10.04 -20.71 1.08
C GLU A 60 -10.98 -21.70 0.37
N ASP A 61 -11.31 -21.38 -0.88
CA ASP A 61 -12.05 -22.25 -1.80
C ASP A 61 -11.05 -22.90 -2.76
N LEU A 62 -10.58 -24.09 -2.38
CA LEU A 62 -9.63 -24.89 -3.15
C LEU A 62 -10.17 -25.32 -4.52
N ALA A 63 -11.50 -25.49 -4.65
CA ALA A 63 -12.11 -25.90 -5.91
C ALA A 63 -12.03 -24.79 -6.97
N ARG A 64 -12.12 -23.53 -6.52
CA ARG A 64 -12.02 -22.34 -7.38
C ARG A 64 -10.65 -21.70 -7.40
N GLY A 65 -9.74 -22.14 -6.51
CA GLY A 65 -8.43 -21.51 -6.31
C GLY A 65 -8.56 -20.07 -5.83
N LEU A 66 -9.48 -19.80 -4.89
CA LEU A 66 -9.75 -18.45 -4.37
C LEU A 66 -9.54 -18.38 -2.86
N VAL A 67 -8.93 -17.29 -2.39
CA VAL A 67 -8.78 -16.94 -0.99
C VAL A 67 -9.68 -15.76 -0.66
N PHE A 68 -10.55 -15.91 0.33
CA PHE A 68 -11.43 -14.86 0.83
C PHE A 68 -10.72 -14.07 1.93
N VAL A 69 -10.71 -12.75 1.78
CA VAL A 69 -10.07 -11.82 2.71
C VAL A 69 -11.02 -10.68 3.07
N PRO A 70 -10.89 -10.05 4.26
CA PRO A 70 -11.70 -8.90 4.60
C PRO A 70 -11.16 -7.64 3.93
N PHE A 71 -12.07 -6.81 3.45
CA PHE A 71 -11.80 -5.45 3.01
C PHE A 71 -12.73 -4.48 3.73
N TYR A 72 -12.20 -3.36 4.21
CA TYR A 72 -12.99 -2.37 4.94
C TYR A 72 -13.33 -1.19 4.02
N LYS A 73 -14.63 -0.93 3.87
CA LYS A 73 -15.14 0.25 3.16
C LYS A 73 -14.82 1.53 3.93
N LYS A 74 -14.99 2.69 3.26
CA LYS A 74 -14.78 4.02 3.86
C LYS A 74 -15.63 4.24 5.12
N ASP A 75 -16.84 3.69 5.15
CA ASP A 75 -17.76 3.72 6.32
C ASP A 75 -17.36 2.74 7.44
N GLY A 76 -16.40 1.85 7.20
CA GLY A 76 -15.90 0.88 8.17
C GLY A 76 -16.64 -0.46 8.15
N ALA A 77 -17.60 -0.63 7.24
CA ALA A 77 -18.24 -1.91 7.04
C ALA A 77 -17.26 -2.91 6.39
N PRO A 78 -17.06 -4.10 6.97
CA PRO A 78 -16.27 -5.14 6.34
C PRO A 78 -17.06 -5.79 5.19
N VAL A 79 -16.37 -6.09 4.09
CA VAL A 79 -16.86 -6.96 3.02
C VAL A 79 -15.84 -8.06 2.74
N ALA A 80 -16.31 -9.25 2.39
CA ALA A 80 -15.42 -10.32 1.95
C ALA A 80 -15.12 -10.14 0.46
N VAL A 81 -13.83 -10.07 0.12
CA VAL A 81 -13.34 -10.01 -1.26
C VAL A 81 -12.46 -11.23 -1.54
N THR A 82 -12.32 -11.60 -2.81
CA THR A 82 -11.54 -12.77 -3.21
C THR A 82 -10.26 -12.39 -3.93
N ILE A 83 -9.21 -13.20 -3.72
CA ILE A 83 -7.91 -13.14 -4.39
C ILE A 83 -7.60 -14.54 -4.95
N PRO A 84 -7.03 -14.68 -6.17
CA PRO A 84 -6.51 -15.96 -6.64
C PRO A 84 -5.48 -16.55 -5.67
N ALA A 85 -5.57 -17.83 -5.35
CA ALA A 85 -4.68 -18.51 -4.41
C ALA A 85 -3.21 -18.50 -4.88
N ASP A 86 -2.96 -18.49 -6.18
CA ASP A 86 -1.61 -18.40 -6.76
C ASP A 86 -1.05 -16.97 -6.77
N ALA A 87 -1.87 -15.97 -6.43
CA ALA A 87 -1.47 -14.58 -6.27
C ALA A 87 -1.14 -14.22 -4.82
N VAL A 88 -1.16 -15.20 -3.91
CA VAL A 88 -0.80 -15.01 -2.51
C VAL A 88 0.29 -16.00 -2.07
N GLU A 89 1.07 -15.58 -1.09
CA GLU A 89 2.08 -16.39 -0.39
C GLU A 89 1.89 -16.26 1.12
N GLU A 90 2.50 -17.15 1.90
CA GLU A 90 2.50 -17.02 3.36
C GLU A 90 3.14 -15.69 3.76
N ALA A 91 2.45 -14.89 4.58
CA ALA A 91 3.04 -13.66 5.09
C ALA A 91 4.15 -14.02 6.11
N PRO A 92 5.24 -13.22 6.17
CA PRO A 92 6.27 -13.39 7.19
C PRO A 92 5.67 -13.38 8.59
N HIS A 93 6.24 -14.18 9.48
CA HIS A 93 5.79 -14.30 10.84
C HIS A 93 5.85 -12.96 11.58
N ASP A 94 4.74 -12.62 12.24
CA ASP A 94 4.63 -11.50 13.16
C ASP A 94 4.28 -12.06 14.54
N GLY A 95 5.18 -11.88 15.51
CA GLY A 95 5.02 -12.49 16.82
C GLY A 95 3.80 -11.98 17.59
N TRP A 96 3.32 -10.76 17.31
CA TRP A 96 2.11 -10.23 17.94
C TRP A 96 0.87 -10.89 17.37
N LEU A 97 0.79 -11.03 16.05
CA LEU A 97 -0.35 -11.68 15.41
C LEU A 97 -0.41 -13.16 15.74
N ASP A 98 0.74 -13.84 15.80
CA ASP A 98 0.80 -15.22 16.26
C ASP A 98 0.32 -15.33 17.71
N LEU A 99 0.72 -14.40 18.59
CA LEU A 99 0.23 -14.35 19.96
C LEU A 99 -1.28 -14.10 20.00
N LEU A 100 -1.79 -13.06 19.34
CA LEU A 100 -3.21 -12.72 19.32
C LEU A 100 -4.06 -13.87 18.76
N GLY A 101 -3.69 -14.39 17.59
CA GLY A 101 -4.35 -15.51 16.93
C GLY A 101 -4.36 -16.76 17.80
N SER A 102 -3.31 -17.00 18.59
CA SER A 102 -3.30 -18.10 19.56
C SER A 102 -4.32 -17.91 20.68
N ILE A 103 -4.47 -16.70 21.22
CA ILE A 103 -5.44 -16.41 22.28
C ILE A 103 -6.87 -16.44 21.74
N GLU A 104 -7.10 -16.01 20.50
CA GLU A 104 -8.39 -16.16 19.83
C GLU A 104 -8.72 -17.63 19.55
N ALA A 105 -7.74 -18.43 19.13
CA ALA A 105 -7.89 -19.87 18.98
C ALA A 105 -8.25 -20.53 20.34
N PHE A 106 -7.63 -20.09 21.44
CA PHE A 106 -8.04 -20.50 22.79
C PHE A 106 -9.49 -20.14 23.09
N ARG A 107 -9.90 -18.89 22.84
CA ARG A 107 -11.29 -18.43 23.00
C ARG A 107 -12.26 -19.32 22.22
N ASP A 108 -11.89 -19.71 21.01
CA ASP A 108 -12.73 -20.49 20.11
C ASP A 108 -12.58 -22.02 20.31
N GLN A 109 -11.89 -22.44 21.38
CA GLN A 109 -11.61 -23.85 21.72
C GLN A 109 -10.85 -24.63 20.63
N ARG A 110 -10.13 -23.93 19.75
CA ARG A 110 -9.25 -24.48 18.70
C ARG A 110 -7.83 -24.69 19.23
N TYR A 111 -7.69 -25.59 20.20
CA TYR A 111 -6.43 -25.78 20.94
C TYR A 111 -5.29 -26.36 20.11
N ASP A 112 -5.62 -27.05 19.03
CA ASP A 112 -4.72 -27.55 18.01
C ASP A 112 -4.01 -26.42 17.25
N ILE A 113 -4.72 -25.31 16.97
CA ILE A 113 -4.17 -24.09 16.35
C ILE A 113 -3.46 -23.22 17.38
N MET A 114 -3.99 -23.13 18.60
CA MET A 114 -3.42 -22.30 19.67
C MET A 114 -1.93 -22.62 19.95
N ARG A 115 -1.57 -23.90 20.07
CA ARG A 115 -0.21 -24.33 20.44
C ARG A 115 0.87 -23.94 19.43
N PRO A 116 0.75 -24.24 18.12
CA PRO A 116 1.76 -23.85 17.14
C PRO A 116 1.89 -22.33 17.05
N LEU A 117 0.79 -21.58 17.13
CA LEU A 117 0.83 -20.10 17.12
C LEU A 117 1.55 -19.54 18.36
N LEU A 118 1.28 -20.05 19.57
CA LEU A 118 2.05 -19.68 20.77
C LEU A 118 3.55 -20.00 20.59
N SER A 119 3.87 -21.17 20.04
CA SER A 119 5.26 -21.58 19.82
C SER A 119 5.99 -20.69 18.81
N ARG A 120 5.29 -20.22 17.78
CA ARG A 120 5.83 -19.25 16.81
C ARG A 120 5.99 -17.88 17.44
N ALA A 121 4.99 -17.39 18.16
CA ALA A 121 5.06 -16.12 18.88
C ALA A 121 6.23 -16.08 19.88
N ALA A 122 6.58 -17.22 20.49
CA ALA A 122 7.72 -17.33 21.40
C ALA A 122 9.09 -17.12 20.71
N GLN A 123 9.18 -17.23 19.39
CA GLN A 123 10.41 -16.99 18.63
C GLN A 123 10.70 -15.49 18.47
N ASP A 124 9.69 -14.63 18.64
CA ASP A 124 9.86 -13.19 18.64
C ASP A 124 10.31 -12.73 20.04
N GLU A 125 11.56 -12.26 20.15
CA GLU A 125 12.14 -11.80 21.42
C GLU A 125 11.30 -10.71 22.11
N LYS A 126 10.53 -9.91 21.36
CA LYS A 126 9.66 -8.88 21.91
C LYS A 126 8.48 -9.47 22.71
N TYR A 127 7.94 -10.62 22.28
CA TYR A 127 6.75 -11.23 22.89
C TYR A 127 7.05 -12.49 23.69
N LYS A 128 8.25 -13.04 23.56
CA LYS A 128 8.72 -14.23 24.27
C LYS A 128 8.40 -14.24 25.77
N ALA A 129 8.67 -13.15 26.49
CA ALA A 129 8.38 -13.06 27.92
C ALA A 129 6.87 -13.17 28.22
N LEU A 130 6.03 -12.52 27.42
CA LEU A 130 4.57 -12.57 27.56
C LEU A 130 4.02 -13.97 27.22
N VAL A 131 4.52 -14.57 26.15
CA VAL A 131 4.17 -15.95 25.75
C VAL A 131 4.55 -16.96 26.83
N LEU A 132 5.77 -16.87 27.39
CA LEU A 132 6.22 -17.74 28.48
C LEU A 132 5.38 -17.61 29.74
N ALA A 133 4.79 -16.43 29.99
CA ALA A 133 3.86 -16.23 31.10
C ALA A 133 2.46 -16.80 30.82
N LEU A 134 1.96 -16.69 29.58
CA LEU A 134 0.61 -17.08 29.19
C LEU A 134 0.47 -18.57 28.88
N ALA A 135 1.38 -19.14 28.10
CA ALA A 135 1.31 -20.51 27.61
C ALA A 135 1.06 -21.56 28.70
N PRO A 136 1.83 -21.62 29.81
CA PRO A 136 1.60 -22.62 30.86
C PRO A 136 0.25 -22.45 31.57
N ARG A 137 -0.25 -21.21 31.71
CA ARG A 137 -1.56 -20.93 32.34
C ARG A 137 -2.70 -21.44 31.48
N LEU A 138 -2.65 -21.17 30.17
CA LEU A 138 -3.63 -21.66 29.21
C LEU A 138 -3.62 -23.19 29.15
N GLN A 139 -2.45 -23.81 29.01
CA GLN A 139 -2.30 -25.27 28.95
C GLN A 139 -2.77 -25.95 30.25
N GLY A 140 -2.41 -25.40 31.41
CA GLY A 140 -2.84 -25.92 32.71
C GLY A 140 -4.35 -25.82 32.92
N ALA A 141 -4.97 -24.73 32.47
CA ALA A 141 -6.43 -24.58 32.51
C ALA A 141 -7.13 -25.56 31.56
N ILE A 142 -6.64 -25.74 30.33
CA ILE A 142 -7.19 -26.71 29.36
C ILE A 142 -7.14 -28.13 29.91
N ALA A 143 -6.03 -28.50 30.54
CA ALA A 143 -5.81 -29.83 31.07
C ALA A 143 -6.65 -30.13 32.32
N SER A 144 -6.76 -29.18 33.25
CA SER A 144 -7.39 -29.40 34.55
C SER A 144 -8.88 -29.04 34.61
N ARG A 145 -9.29 -27.98 33.88
CA ARG A 145 -10.64 -27.40 33.87
C ARG A 145 -11.23 -27.14 35.27
N ASN A 146 -10.39 -26.99 36.29
CA ASN A 146 -10.85 -26.78 37.66
C ASN A 146 -10.99 -25.28 37.97
N ALA A 147 -11.78 -24.96 38.99
CA ALA A 147 -12.09 -23.58 39.37
C ALA A 147 -10.84 -22.74 39.69
N ALA A 148 -9.81 -23.35 40.28
CA ALA A 148 -8.56 -22.65 40.60
C ALA A 148 -7.80 -22.21 39.35
N ALA A 149 -7.63 -23.11 38.37
CA ALA A 149 -6.96 -22.81 37.11
C ALA A 149 -7.73 -21.79 36.27
N LEU A 150 -9.06 -21.88 36.24
CA LEU A 150 -9.93 -20.88 35.60
C LEU A 150 -9.83 -19.52 36.31
N GLY A 151 -9.71 -19.51 37.65
CA GLY A 151 -9.48 -18.30 38.44
C GLY A 151 -8.16 -17.61 38.04
N VAL A 152 -7.09 -18.37 37.84
CA VAL A 152 -5.80 -17.83 37.36
C VAL A 152 -5.93 -17.17 35.98
N LEU A 153 -6.78 -17.69 35.09
CA LEU A 153 -7.04 -17.06 33.79
C LEU A 153 -7.79 -15.72 33.94
N ARG A 154 -8.73 -15.60 34.89
CA ARG A 154 -9.40 -14.32 35.19
C ARG A 154 -8.43 -13.26 35.69
N GLU A 155 -7.53 -13.63 36.61
CA GLU A 155 -6.48 -12.71 37.06
C GLU A 155 -5.55 -12.30 35.93
N THR A 156 -5.22 -13.25 35.06
CA THR A 156 -4.39 -12.99 33.88
C THR A 156 -5.08 -12.01 32.92
N ALA A 157 -6.37 -12.19 32.66
CA ALA A 157 -7.15 -11.26 31.84
C ALA A 157 -7.19 -9.84 32.43
N ALA A 158 -7.46 -9.72 33.74
CA ALA A 158 -7.43 -8.43 34.43
C ALA A 158 -6.02 -7.79 34.43
N GLN A 159 -4.96 -8.60 34.52
CA GLN A 159 -3.59 -8.11 34.41
C GLN A 159 -3.30 -7.60 32.99
N LEU A 160 -3.72 -8.32 31.95
CA LEU A 160 -3.57 -7.90 30.56
C LEU A 160 -4.31 -6.58 30.28
N GLU A 161 -5.52 -6.41 30.83
CA GLU A 161 -6.27 -5.15 30.73
C GLU A 161 -5.49 -3.99 31.36
N LYS A 162 -4.97 -4.16 32.57
CA LYS A 162 -4.14 -3.13 33.25
C LYS A 162 -2.86 -2.80 32.48
N LEU A 163 -2.31 -3.79 31.79
CA LEU A 163 -1.16 -3.62 30.89
C LEU A 163 -1.56 -3.08 29.51
N GLY A 164 -2.84 -2.76 29.27
CA GLY A 164 -3.33 -2.18 28.02
C GLY A 164 -3.40 -3.16 26.84
N TYR A 165 -3.29 -4.47 27.07
CA TYR A 165 -3.47 -5.51 26.05
C TYR A 165 -4.94 -5.94 25.96
N LEU A 166 -5.82 -5.00 25.64
CA LEU A 166 -7.27 -5.17 25.76
C LEU A 166 -7.81 -6.34 24.92
N SER A 167 -7.28 -6.51 23.69
CA SER A 167 -7.66 -7.61 22.81
C SER A 167 -7.30 -8.99 23.39
N LEU A 168 -6.12 -9.11 24.00
CA LEU A 168 -5.71 -10.36 24.67
C LEU A 168 -6.53 -10.58 25.95
N ALA A 169 -6.76 -9.53 26.74
CA ALA A 169 -7.55 -9.59 27.96
C ALA A 169 -8.97 -10.12 27.70
N LEU A 170 -9.66 -9.51 26.73
CA LEU A 170 -11.02 -9.89 26.36
C LEU A 170 -11.08 -11.34 25.85
N ALA A 171 -10.14 -11.74 24.99
CA ALA A 171 -10.13 -13.08 24.43
C ALA A 171 -9.80 -14.17 25.48
N VAL A 172 -8.85 -13.93 26.41
CA VAL A 172 -8.59 -14.85 27.54
C VAL A 172 -9.83 -14.96 28.43
N ASP A 173 -10.49 -13.85 28.73
CA ASP A 173 -11.68 -13.84 29.60
C ASP A 173 -12.87 -14.58 28.98
N GLN A 174 -13.16 -14.33 27.70
CA GLN A 174 -14.21 -15.05 26.96
C GLN A 174 -13.87 -16.54 26.78
N GLY A 175 -12.60 -16.87 26.55
CA GLY A 175 -12.15 -18.27 26.50
C GLY A 175 -12.31 -18.99 27.83
N THR A 176 -12.14 -18.28 28.95
CA THR A 176 -12.36 -18.81 30.29
C THR A 176 -13.82 -19.21 30.53
N ASP A 177 -14.79 -18.39 30.08
CA ASP A 177 -16.22 -18.74 30.11
C ASP A 177 -16.48 -20.02 29.34
N ARG A 178 -15.97 -20.09 28.12
CA ARG A 178 -16.22 -21.19 27.19
C ARG A 178 -15.59 -22.49 27.68
N LEU A 179 -14.40 -22.42 28.28
CA LEU A 179 -13.72 -23.59 28.84
C LEU A 179 -14.39 -24.10 30.13
N GLY A 180 -14.83 -23.19 31.01
CA GLY A 180 -15.41 -23.53 32.31
C GLY A 180 -16.93 -23.76 32.33
N GLY A 181 -17.65 -23.26 31.32
CA GLY A 181 -19.11 -23.28 31.30
C GLY A 181 -19.70 -22.63 32.55
N THR A 182 -20.60 -23.33 33.23
CA THR A 182 -21.24 -22.88 34.48
C THR A 182 -20.31 -22.87 35.69
N THR A 183 -19.14 -23.52 35.59
CA THR A 183 -18.13 -23.55 36.67
C THR A 183 -17.08 -22.46 36.55
N ALA A 184 -17.14 -21.66 35.48
CA ALA A 184 -16.24 -20.54 35.28
C ALA A 184 -16.44 -19.49 36.40
N PRO A 185 -15.36 -19.04 37.07
CA PRO A 185 -15.44 -17.93 38.01
C PRO A 185 -15.99 -16.68 37.32
N ALA A 186 -16.65 -15.78 38.05
CA ALA A 186 -17.16 -14.53 37.48
C ALA A 186 -16.06 -13.73 36.76
N THR A 187 -16.42 -13.06 35.66
CA THR A 187 -15.50 -12.16 34.96
C THR A 187 -15.10 -11.01 35.88
N LYS A 188 -13.85 -10.55 35.73
CA LYS A 188 -13.33 -9.35 36.38
C LYS A 188 -13.27 -8.14 35.47
N LEU A 189 -13.64 -8.33 34.20
CA LEU A 189 -13.57 -7.30 33.17
C LEU A 189 -14.95 -6.66 32.98
N ASP A 190 -14.98 -5.36 32.72
CA ASP A 190 -16.15 -4.71 32.13
C ASP A 190 -16.16 -4.95 30.62
N ARG A 191 -16.74 -6.07 30.19
CA ARG A 191 -16.78 -6.46 28.77
C ARG A 191 -17.51 -5.43 27.91
N ALA A 192 -18.59 -4.85 28.43
CA ALA A 192 -19.38 -3.87 27.70
C ALA A 192 -18.56 -2.61 27.39
N ALA A 193 -17.65 -2.22 28.29
CA ALA A 193 -16.71 -1.13 28.05
C ALA A 193 -15.51 -1.51 27.16
N LEU A 194 -15.06 -2.77 27.20
CA LEU A 194 -13.87 -3.24 26.47
C LEU A 194 -14.14 -3.58 25.00
N GLU A 195 -15.24 -4.26 24.70
CA GLU A 195 -15.61 -4.69 23.34
C GLU A 195 -15.53 -3.55 22.30
N PRO A 196 -16.12 -2.36 22.51
CA PRO A 196 -16.04 -1.27 21.52
C PRO A 196 -14.60 -0.72 21.33
N LYS A 197 -13.75 -0.78 22.36
CA LYS A 197 -12.35 -0.35 22.27
C LYS A 197 -11.53 -1.34 21.44
N VAL A 198 -11.69 -2.64 21.71
CA VAL A 198 -11.05 -3.72 20.95
C VAL A 198 -11.48 -3.69 19.48
N ALA A 199 -12.77 -3.47 19.21
CA ALA A 199 -13.30 -3.35 17.86
C ALA A 199 -12.72 -2.13 17.12
N THR A 200 -12.57 -0.99 17.81
CA THR A 200 -11.94 0.21 17.24
C THR A 200 -10.46 -0.04 16.92
N SER A 201 -9.68 -0.59 17.86
CA SER A 201 -8.26 -0.89 17.63
C SER A 201 -8.03 -1.89 16.49
N THR A 202 -8.85 -2.95 16.43
CA THR A 202 -8.75 -3.96 15.36
C THR A 202 -9.06 -3.37 13.98
N ARG A 203 -10.12 -2.54 13.87
CA ARG A 203 -10.45 -1.84 12.61
C ARG A 203 -9.35 -0.87 12.20
N ALA A 204 -8.81 -0.12 13.15
CA ALA A 204 -7.68 0.78 12.93
C ALA A 204 -6.47 0.05 12.34
N VAL A 205 -6.03 -1.07 12.94
CA VAL A 205 -4.91 -1.87 12.41
C VAL A 205 -5.16 -2.30 10.96
N ALA A 206 -6.35 -2.81 10.65
CA ALA A 206 -6.69 -3.25 9.30
C ALA A 206 -6.67 -2.09 8.30
N ARG A 207 -7.25 -0.94 8.66
CA ARG A 207 -7.27 0.26 7.83
C ARG A 207 -5.89 0.87 7.65
N THR A 208 -5.05 0.91 8.69
CA THR A 208 -3.65 1.35 8.60
C THR A 208 -2.88 0.50 7.59
N ARG A 209 -3.01 -0.85 7.64
CA ARG A 209 -2.36 -1.74 6.66
C ARG A 209 -2.84 -1.48 5.24
N GLN A 210 -4.15 -1.33 5.05
CA GLN A 210 -4.75 -0.99 3.76
C GLN A 210 -4.24 0.36 3.25
N ALA A 211 -4.21 1.38 4.11
CA ALA A 211 -3.74 2.72 3.76
C ALA A 211 -2.25 2.72 3.39
N ILE A 212 -1.39 2.04 4.15
CA ILE A 212 0.04 1.88 3.82
C ILE A 212 0.20 1.18 2.47
N ALA A 213 -0.54 0.10 2.21
CA ALA A 213 -0.50 -0.59 0.93
C ALA A 213 -0.94 0.31 -0.25
N MET A 214 -1.93 1.18 -0.01
CA MET A 214 -2.41 2.18 -0.97
C MET A 214 -1.57 3.46 -0.99
N ARG A 215 -0.50 3.56 -0.19
CA ARG A 215 0.33 4.77 0.00
C ARG A 215 -0.47 6.00 0.48
N CYS A 216 -1.60 5.80 1.16
CA CYS A 216 -2.41 6.84 1.80
C CYS A 216 -1.96 7.09 3.25
N LEU A 217 -0.73 7.57 3.43
CA LEU A 217 -0.09 7.60 4.76
C LEU A 217 -0.71 8.63 5.72
N MET A 218 -1.36 9.68 5.22
CA MET A 218 -2.11 10.61 6.07
C MET A 218 -3.30 9.90 6.73
N ASN A 219 -4.08 9.16 5.93
CA ASN A 219 -5.17 8.34 6.47
C ASN A 219 -4.63 7.26 7.43
N ALA A 220 -3.47 6.67 7.13
CA ALA A 220 -2.84 5.69 8.00
C ALA A 220 -2.51 6.29 9.39
N THR A 221 -2.05 7.54 9.44
CA THR A 221 -1.72 8.26 10.67
C THR A 221 -2.96 8.45 11.55
N GLU A 222 -4.08 8.90 10.98
CA GLU A 222 -5.33 9.08 11.71
C GLU A 222 -5.83 7.75 12.33
N GLU A 223 -5.80 6.67 11.54
CA GLU A 223 -6.21 5.35 12.02
C GLU A 223 -5.28 4.82 13.12
N ILE A 224 -3.97 5.06 13.01
CA ILE A 224 -3.00 4.72 14.06
C ILE A 224 -3.35 5.45 15.36
N ASP A 225 -3.62 6.75 15.30
CA ASP A 225 -3.93 7.55 16.49
C ASP A 225 -5.24 7.09 17.15
N LEU A 226 -6.29 6.83 16.37
CA LEU A 226 -7.55 6.26 16.86
C LEU A 226 -7.34 4.90 17.52
N GLY A 227 -6.56 4.03 16.89
CA GLY A 227 -6.28 2.69 17.41
C GLY A 227 -5.41 2.71 18.67
N LEU A 228 -4.43 3.62 18.77
CA LEU A 228 -3.61 3.81 19.96
C LEU A 228 -4.37 4.51 21.10
N GLN A 229 -5.32 5.39 20.79
CA GLN A 229 -6.22 5.94 21.79
C GLN A 229 -7.11 4.83 22.39
N ALA A 230 -7.56 3.88 21.56
CA ALA A 230 -8.36 2.74 22.01
C ALA A 230 -7.54 1.70 22.78
N GLU A 231 -6.34 1.37 22.30
CA GLU A 231 -5.43 0.37 22.89
C GLU A 231 -3.98 0.90 22.87
N PRO A 232 -3.55 1.69 23.89
CA PRO A 232 -2.25 2.38 23.89
C PRO A 232 -1.03 1.47 23.84
N ASN A 233 -1.19 0.17 24.13
CA ASN A 233 -0.11 -0.81 24.10
C ASN A 233 -0.16 -1.73 22.89
N ARG A 234 -0.91 -1.37 21.84
CA ARG A 234 -0.93 -2.09 20.57
C ARG A 234 0.41 -1.98 19.83
N PRO A 235 1.23 -3.04 19.79
CA PRO A 235 2.59 -2.92 19.29
C PRO A 235 2.67 -2.68 17.78
N ASP A 236 1.76 -3.26 17.00
CA ASP A 236 1.69 -3.08 15.54
C ASP A 236 1.45 -1.62 15.17
N LEU A 237 0.53 -0.95 15.87
CA LEU A 237 0.23 0.45 15.63
C LEU A 237 1.41 1.35 15.98
N LYS A 238 2.16 1.05 17.06
CA LYS A 238 3.39 1.77 17.38
C LYS A 238 4.47 1.57 16.30
N ALA A 239 4.62 0.35 15.80
CA ALA A 239 5.55 0.07 14.72
C ALA A 239 5.16 0.78 13.42
N PHE A 240 3.87 0.78 13.08
CA PHE A 240 3.35 1.54 11.96
C PHE A 240 3.55 3.05 12.15
N GLN A 241 3.31 3.58 13.35
CA GLN A 241 3.46 5.01 13.65
C GLN A 241 4.84 5.52 13.27
N THR A 242 5.91 4.86 13.74
CA THR A 242 7.29 5.27 13.42
C THR A 242 7.59 5.20 11.93
N LYS A 243 7.13 4.14 11.25
CA LYS A 243 7.34 3.98 9.81
C LYS A 243 6.58 5.04 9.01
N VAL A 244 5.30 5.23 9.31
CA VAL A 244 4.41 6.18 8.64
C VAL A 244 4.92 7.61 8.86
N GLN A 245 5.30 7.98 10.08
CA GLN A 245 5.89 9.29 10.36
C GLN A 245 7.15 9.53 9.53
N LYS A 246 8.06 8.56 9.47
CA LYS A 246 9.28 8.68 8.64
C LYS A 246 8.97 8.88 7.16
N ASP A 247 8.05 8.08 6.60
CA ASP A 247 7.70 8.17 5.18
C ASP A 247 6.98 9.50 4.86
N VAL A 248 6.17 10.00 5.80
CA VAL A 248 5.53 11.33 5.73
C VAL A 248 6.54 12.47 5.82
N GLU A 249 7.50 12.38 6.74
CA GLU A 249 8.61 13.33 6.86
C GLU A 249 9.45 13.34 5.58
N GLU A 250 9.75 12.17 5.01
CA GLU A 250 10.47 12.07 3.74
C GLU A 250 9.66 12.69 2.59
N ALA A 251 8.34 12.44 2.52
CA ALA A 251 7.46 13.10 1.56
C ALA A 251 7.45 14.63 1.75
N GLY A 252 7.48 15.10 3.00
CA GLY A 252 7.63 16.51 3.35
C GLY A 252 8.97 17.09 2.89
N GLN A 253 10.08 16.35 3.06
CA GLN A 253 11.39 16.77 2.56
C GLN A 253 11.41 16.84 1.03
N LYS A 254 10.73 15.93 0.33
CA LYS A 254 10.58 15.99 -1.14
C LYS A 254 9.81 17.22 -1.60
N TYR A 255 8.82 17.65 -0.84
CA TYR A 255 8.13 18.92 -1.08
C TYR A 255 9.09 20.12 -0.95
N GLU A 256 9.87 20.20 0.14
CA GLU A 256 10.84 21.29 0.34
C GLU A 256 11.95 21.30 -0.73
N ASP A 257 12.39 20.12 -1.16
CA ASP A 257 13.34 19.96 -2.27
C ASP A 257 12.75 20.46 -3.59
N ALA A 258 11.48 20.14 -3.88
CA ALA A 258 10.78 20.61 -5.08
C ALA A 258 10.62 22.14 -5.07
N GLU A 259 10.21 22.72 -3.93
CA GLU A 259 10.13 24.18 -3.74
C GLU A 259 11.48 24.86 -3.98
N ARG A 260 12.56 24.31 -3.41
CA ARG A 260 13.91 24.83 -3.62
C ARG A 260 14.32 24.75 -5.08
N MET A 261 14.07 23.62 -5.74
CA MET A 261 14.44 23.39 -7.15
C MET A 261 13.66 24.31 -8.10
N ARG A 262 12.38 24.55 -7.85
CA ARG A 262 11.53 25.41 -8.69
C ARG A 262 12.07 26.85 -8.80
N ARG A 263 12.82 27.33 -7.81
CA ARG A 263 13.42 28.68 -7.80
C ARG A 263 14.63 28.83 -8.74
N PHE A 264 15.18 27.73 -9.26
CA PHE A 264 16.32 27.79 -10.18
C PHE A 264 15.84 27.82 -11.64
N PRO A 265 16.49 28.60 -12.52
CA PRO A 265 16.27 28.51 -13.95
C PRO A 265 16.47 27.05 -14.42
N LYS A 266 15.48 26.50 -15.12
CA LYS A 266 15.44 25.08 -15.57
C LYS A 266 15.34 24.04 -14.45
N GLY A 267 15.00 24.44 -13.22
CA GLY A 267 14.80 23.54 -12.09
C GLY A 267 13.48 22.76 -12.13
N THR A 268 12.51 23.18 -12.95
CA THR A 268 11.16 22.58 -13.05
C THR A 268 11.15 21.06 -13.23
N PRO A 269 11.94 20.45 -14.14
CA PRO A 269 11.93 18.99 -14.31
C PRO A 269 12.42 18.24 -13.05
N HIS A 270 13.41 18.79 -12.35
CA HIS A 270 13.94 18.21 -11.12
C HIS A 270 12.92 18.34 -9.98
N ALA A 271 12.23 19.48 -9.89
CA ALA A 271 11.16 19.69 -8.94
C ALA A 271 9.98 18.73 -9.18
N LEU A 272 9.54 18.54 -10.44
CA LEU A 272 8.51 17.56 -10.80
C LEU A 272 8.93 16.12 -10.43
N THR A 273 10.19 15.76 -10.69
CA THR A 273 10.74 14.45 -10.28
C THR A 273 10.68 14.27 -8.76
N ALA A 274 11.08 15.29 -7.98
CA ALA A 274 11.00 15.26 -6.53
C ALA A 274 9.56 15.10 -6.03
N LEU A 275 8.60 15.80 -6.65
CA LEU A 275 7.17 15.65 -6.35
C LEU A 275 6.67 14.23 -6.60
N GLU A 276 7.02 13.62 -7.72
CA GLU A 276 6.63 12.24 -8.04
C GLU A 276 7.23 11.24 -7.06
N MET A 277 8.48 11.44 -6.65
CA MET A 277 9.10 10.62 -5.60
C MET A 277 8.36 10.77 -4.27
N GLY A 278 7.99 11.99 -3.88
CA GLY A 278 7.20 12.25 -2.68
C GLY A 278 5.81 11.60 -2.73
N LEU A 279 5.10 11.71 -3.85
CA LEU A 279 3.76 11.11 -4.04
C LEU A 279 3.81 9.59 -4.14
N LYS A 280 4.95 9.02 -4.56
CA LYS A 280 5.21 7.58 -4.40
C LYS A 280 5.28 7.21 -2.92
N LEU A 281 5.78 8.05 -2.02
CA LEU A 281 5.79 7.73 -0.59
C LEU A 281 4.40 7.93 0.03
N CYS A 282 3.79 9.09 -0.22
CA CYS A 282 2.51 9.50 0.36
C CYS A 282 1.62 10.12 -0.74
N ALA A 283 0.74 9.32 -1.32
CA ALA A 283 -0.10 9.72 -2.45
C ALA A 283 -1.16 10.78 -2.07
N ASP A 284 -1.53 10.84 -0.80
CA ASP A 284 -2.53 11.75 -0.22
C ASP A 284 -1.91 12.96 0.50
N TYR A 285 -0.60 13.23 0.33
CA TYR A 285 0.06 14.36 1.00
C TYR A 285 -0.40 15.71 0.40
N PRO A 286 -1.15 16.54 1.15
CA PRO A 286 -1.86 17.69 0.56
C PRO A 286 -0.93 18.72 -0.08
N LYS A 287 0.23 18.99 0.53
CA LYS A 287 1.20 19.97 0.02
C LYS A 287 1.82 19.54 -1.31
N LEU A 288 2.15 18.24 -1.46
CA LEU A 288 2.69 17.69 -2.70
C LEU A 288 1.64 17.71 -3.81
N LEU A 289 0.38 17.38 -3.50
CA LEU A 289 -0.73 17.43 -4.46
C LEU A 289 -0.99 18.86 -4.96
N SER A 290 -1.04 19.83 -4.04
CA SER A 290 -1.21 21.25 -4.39
C SER A 290 -0.05 21.72 -5.27
N LEU A 291 1.20 21.47 -4.86
CA LEU A 291 2.37 21.92 -5.61
C LEU A 291 2.47 21.23 -6.97
N LYS A 292 2.11 19.95 -7.09
CA LYS A 292 2.03 19.26 -8.39
C LYS A 292 0.99 19.89 -9.30
N LYS A 293 -0.17 20.26 -8.78
CA LYS A 293 -1.20 20.95 -9.57
C LYS A 293 -0.66 22.29 -10.07
N ASP A 294 -0.14 23.12 -9.18
CA ASP A 294 0.38 24.45 -9.51
C ASP A 294 1.54 24.36 -10.53
N MET A 295 2.45 23.40 -10.33
CA MET A 295 3.56 23.16 -11.25
C MET A 295 3.13 22.54 -12.57
N GLY A 296 2.11 21.69 -12.57
CA GLY A 296 1.52 21.13 -13.79
C GLY A 296 0.93 22.22 -14.66
N GLU A 297 0.13 23.11 -14.07
CA GLU A 297 -0.43 24.27 -14.76
C GLU A 297 0.67 25.20 -15.29
N ALA A 298 1.70 25.46 -14.47
CA ALA A 298 2.86 26.27 -14.91
C ALA A 298 3.62 25.61 -16.08
N PHE A 299 3.87 24.31 -15.99
CA PHE A 299 4.58 23.52 -17.00
C PHE A 299 3.80 23.41 -18.30
N GLU A 300 2.49 23.13 -18.24
CA GLU A 300 1.59 23.14 -19.39
C GLU A 300 1.58 24.52 -20.06
N SER A 301 1.61 25.60 -19.28
CA SER A 301 1.67 26.95 -19.83
C SER A 301 3.00 27.30 -20.53
N GLN A 302 4.05 26.50 -20.33
CA GLN A 302 5.39 26.64 -20.94
C GLN A 302 5.65 25.61 -22.05
N THR A 303 4.97 24.48 -22.04
CA THR A 303 5.08 23.43 -23.05
C THR A 303 3.99 23.52 -24.11
N ALA A 304 2.75 23.81 -23.71
CA ALA A 304 1.60 23.86 -24.62
C ALA A 304 0.53 24.88 -24.16
N PRO A 305 0.85 26.19 -24.10
CA PRO A 305 -0.12 27.22 -23.73
C PRO A 305 -1.38 27.13 -24.61
N PRO A 306 -2.59 27.22 -24.02
CA PRO A 306 -3.84 27.06 -24.75
C PRO A 306 -4.05 28.21 -25.74
N VAL A 307 -4.67 27.92 -26.88
CA VAL A 307 -5.01 28.94 -27.90
C VAL A 307 -6.29 29.65 -27.50
N ASP A 308 -6.18 30.57 -26.55
CA ASP A 308 -7.28 31.40 -26.04
C ASP A 308 -7.13 32.88 -26.45
N ALA A 309 -8.01 33.75 -25.94
CA ALA A 309 -7.96 35.18 -26.24
C ALA A 309 -6.65 35.84 -25.79
N ALA A 310 -6.04 35.39 -24.69
CA ALA A 310 -4.78 35.94 -24.19
C ALA A 310 -3.61 35.51 -25.08
N PHE A 311 -3.60 34.24 -25.51
CA PHE A 311 -2.65 33.73 -26.50
C PHE A 311 -2.71 34.55 -27.80
N MET A 312 -3.91 34.75 -28.34
CA MET A 312 -4.10 35.49 -29.59
C MET A 312 -3.72 36.98 -29.47
N ALA A 313 -3.93 37.59 -28.31
CA ALA A 313 -3.53 38.97 -28.06
C ALA A 313 -2.00 39.19 -28.13
N VAL A 314 -1.20 38.18 -27.75
CA VAL A 314 0.26 38.23 -27.82
C VAL A 314 0.78 38.00 -29.25
N VAL A 315 0.23 37.01 -29.95
CA VAL A 315 0.76 36.56 -31.26
C VAL A 315 0.54 37.62 -32.36
N LYS A 316 -0.46 38.49 -32.20
CA LYS A 316 -0.77 39.64 -33.11
C LYS A 316 -0.82 39.25 -34.59
N GLY A 317 -1.36 38.06 -34.90
CA GLY A 317 -1.52 37.52 -36.26
C GLY A 317 -1.72 36.00 -36.27
N GLY A 318 -2.21 35.44 -37.39
CA GLY A 318 -2.50 34.01 -37.55
C GLY A 318 -3.99 33.67 -37.40
N ASP A 319 -4.45 32.60 -38.06
CA ASP A 319 -5.81 32.09 -37.91
C ASP A 319 -5.92 31.26 -36.61
N ALA A 320 -6.78 31.71 -35.69
CA ALA A 320 -7.03 31.05 -34.41
C ALA A 320 -7.44 29.58 -34.59
N LYS A 321 -8.19 29.27 -35.66
CA LYS A 321 -8.62 27.89 -35.94
C LYS A 321 -7.44 26.99 -36.29
N GLU A 322 -6.53 27.48 -37.11
CA GLU A 322 -5.34 26.74 -37.54
C GLU A 322 -4.35 26.53 -36.38
N LEU A 323 -4.22 27.52 -35.50
CA LEU A 323 -3.40 27.42 -34.30
C LEU A 323 -4.00 26.45 -33.28
N ALA A 324 -5.31 26.46 -33.09
CA ALA A 324 -6.00 25.50 -32.22
C ALA A 324 -5.89 24.06 -32.75
N GLU A 325 -5.95 23.87 -34.07
CA GLU A 325 -5.68 22.57 -34.70
C GLU A 325 -4.23 22.12 -34.46
N GLY A 326 -3.26 23.03 -34.65
CA GLY A 326 -1.85 22.76 -34.36
C GLY A 326 -1.57 22.42 -32.90
N HIS A 327 -2.21 23.12 -31.95
CA HIS A 327 -2.16 22.83 -30.51
C HIS A 327 -2.68 21.44 -30.21
N SER A 328 -3.87 21.11 -30.72
CA SER A 328 -4.48 19.79 -30.53
C SER A 328 -3.61 18.67 -31.09
N LEU A 329 -3.03 18.85 -32.28
CA LEU A 329 -2.09 17.87 -32.86
C LEU A 329 -0.84 17.73 -31.99
N TYR A 330 -0.28 18.83 -31.51
CA TYR A 330 0.90 18.84 -30.67
C TYR A 330 0.67 18.12 -29.33
N THR A 331 -0.42 18.44 -28.62
CA THR A 331 -0.71 17.85 -27.30
C THR A 331 -1.21 16.42 -27.35
N ASN A 332 -1.77 15.96 -28.49
CA ASN A 332 -2.33 14.62 -28.61
C ASN A 332 -1.41 13.64 -29.34
N ARG A 333 -0.66 14.08 -30.38
CA ARG A 333 0.19 13.19 -31.19
C ARG A 333 1.63 13.13 -30.68
N CYS A 334 2.18 14.26 -30.24
CA CYS A 334 3.57 14.29 -29.78
C CYS A 334 3.75 13.66 -28.39
N THR A 335 2.66 13.52 -27.62
CA THR A 335 2.65 12.90 -26.29
C THR A 335 2.42 11.39 -26.29
N GLU A 336 2.12 10.78 -27.45
CA GLU A 336 1.91 9.32 -27.54
C GLU A 336 3.19 8.52 -27.25
N CYS A 337 4.37 9.14 -27.42
CA CYS A 337 5.67 8.47 -27.32
C CYS A 337 6.56 8.99 -26.18
N HIS A 338 6.40 10.25 -25.76
CA HIS A 338 7.20 10.90 -24.72
C HIS A 338 6.53 12.18 -24.23
N ASP A 339 6.98 12.76 -23.13
CA ASP A 339 6.48 14.05 -22.62
C ASP A 339 6.86 15.22 -23.55
N LEU A 340 6.14 16.35 -23.46
CA LEU A 340 6.44 17.56 -24.23
C LEU A 340 7.70 18.27 -23.69
N ASP A 341 8.57 18.73 -24.59
CA ASP A 341 9.69 19.59 -24.22
C ASP A 341 9.22 21.04 -23.99
N LEU A 342 9.96 21.79 -23.17
CA LEU A 342 9.74 23.23 -23.00
C LEU A 342 9.87 23.95 -24.35
N LEU A 343 8.94 24.85 -24.68
CA LEU A 343 8.92 25.53 -25.97
C LEU A 343 10.18 26.38 -26.19
N ASP A 344 10.74 26.97 -25.15
CA ASP A 344 11.95 27.79 -25.17
C ASP A 344 13.27 26.98 -25.16
N SER A 345 13.21 25.65 -25.09
CA SER A 345 14.40 24.78 -24.99
C SER A 345 15.28 24.78 -26.25
N ARG A 346 14.77 25.27 -27.38
CA ARG A 346 15.46 25.24 -28.67
C ARG A 346 14.97 26.33 -29.63
N SER A 347 15.77 26.62 -30.65
CA SER A 347 15.39 27.52 -31.75
C SER A 347 14.27 26.93 -32.61
N MET A 348 13.52 27.79 -33.31
CA MET A 348 12.51 27.35 -34.27
C MET A 348 13.05 26.40 -35.35
N SER A 349 14.25 26.66 -35.88
CA SER A 349 14.89 25.77 -36.85
C SER A 349 15.20 24.36 -36.30
N SER A 350 15.42 24.26 -34.99
CA SER A 350 15.60 22.99 -34.29
C SER A 350 14.26 22.28 -34.07
N TRP A 351 13.20 23.02 -33.71
CA TRP A 351 11.83 22.51 -33.62
C TRP A 351 11.33 21.96 -34.96
N GLU A 352 11.47 22.71 -36.05
CA GLU A 352 11.07 22.28 -37.40
C GLU A 352 11.70 20.94 -37.78
N ARG A 353 13.01 20.81 -37.54
CA ARG A 353 13.75 19.56 -37.79
C ARG A 353 13.25 18.43 -36.92
N MET A 354 12.99 18.69 -35.63
CA MET A 354 12.49 17.67 -34.71
C MET A 354 11.10 17.17 -35.09
N VAL A 355 10.16 18.08 -35.36
CA VAL A 355 8.80 17.70 -35.80
C VAL A 355 8.87 16.93 -37.11
N GLY A 356 9.71 17.35 -38.06
CA GLY A 356 9.92 16.63 -39.32
C GLY A 356 10.50 15.22 -39.14
N ASN A 357 11.40 15.01 -38.17
CA ASN A 357 11.93 13.69 -37.86
C ASN A 357 10.90 12.77 -37.18
N MET A 358 9.98 13.34 -36.40
CA MET A 358 8.97 12.60 -35.65
C MET A 358 7.67 12.36 -36.44
N SER A 359 7.39 13.16 -37.47
CA SER A 359 6.11 13.11 -38.21
C SER A 359 5.79 11.73 -38.77
N GLY A 360 6.78 11.02 -39.32
CA GLY A 360 6.59 9.65 -39.80
C GLY A 360 6.25 8.65 -38.69
N ARG A 361 6.82 8.80 -37.49
CA ARG A 361 6.55 7.91 -36.34
C ARG A 361 5.19 8.21 -35.71
N ALA A 362 4.84 9.48 -35.63
CA ALA A 362 3.57 9.96 -35.08
C ALA A 362 2.41 9.95 -36.09
N ARG A 363 2.64 9.49 -37.34
CA ARG A 363 1.66 9.43 -38.44
C ARG A 363 1.02 10.79 -38.75
N ILE A 364 1.86 11.82 -38.77
CA ILE A 364 1.51 13.21 -39.05
C ILE A 364 1.86 13.50 -40.50
N ASP A 365 0.90 14.00 -41.30
CA ASP A 365 1.15 14.40 -42.68
C ASP A 365 1.81 15.79 -42.79
N SER A 366 2.15 16.23 -44.00
CA SER A 366 2.83 17.51 -44.22
C SER A 366 1.99 18.73 -43.83
N ALA A 367 0.66 18.67 -43.97
CA ALA A 367 -0.23 19.75 -43.58
C ALA A 367 -0.32 19.85 -42.04
N GLN A 368 -0.50 18.72 -41.37
CA GLN A 368 -0.51 18.62 -39.91
C GLN A 368 0.84 19.04 -39.30
N GLN A 369 1.96 18.64 -39.92
CA GLN A 369 3.29 19.08 -39.53
C GLN A 369 3.41 20.62 -39.59
N ALA A 370 2.93 21.24 -40.67
CA ALA A 370 2.92 22.69 -40.80
C ALA A 370 2.07 23.37 -39.71
N ARG A 371 0.91 22.79 -39.36
CA ARG A 371 0.07 23.28 -38.24
C ARG A 371 0.79 23.22 -36.90
N ILE A 372 1.46 22.12 -36.59
CA ILE A 372 2.23 21.96 -35.35
C ILE A 372 3.35 23.00 -35.28
N VAL A 373 4.13 23.17 -36.36
CA VAL A 373 5.21 24.16 -36.40
C VAL A 373 4.69 25.58 -36.25
N ALA A 374 3.58 25.92 -36.91
CA ALA A 374 2.93 27.22 -36.78
C ALA A 374 2.47 27.50 -35.34
N TYR A 375 1.87 26.48 -34.69
CA TYR A 375 1.51 26.56 -33.28
C TYR A 375 2.74 26.77 -32.37
N ILE A 376 3.79 25.95 -32.51
CA ILE A 376 5.02 26.06 -31.70
C ILE A 376 5.64 27.46 -31.83
N ALA A 377 5.70 28.01 -33.05
CA ALA A 377 6.22 29.35 -33.29
C ALA A 377 5.40 30.45 -32.58
N ALA A 378 4.07 30.33 -32.62
CA ALA A 378 3.18 31.25 -31.92
C ALA A 378 3.31 31.11 -30.40
N ALA A 379 3.37 29.86 -29.92
CA ALA A 379 3.47 29.53 -28.51
C ALA A 379 4.82 29.97 -27.90
N GLN A 380 5.93 29.91 -28.64
CA GLN A 380 7.21 30.47 -28.21
C GLN A 380 7.11 31.96 -27.90
N LYS A 381 6.44 32.75 -28.75
CA LYS A 381 6.23 34.19 -28.49
C LYS A 381 5.43 34.43 -27.21
N VAL A 382 4.43 33.57 -26.95
CA VAL A 382 3.63 33.62 -25.72
C VAL A 382 4.49 33.34 -24.50
N VAL A 383 5.31 32.29 -24.53
CA VAL A 383 6.25 31.96 -23.45
C VAL A 383 7.28 33.08 -23.24
N GLU A 384 7.85 33.64 -24.31
CA GLU A 384 8.83 34.74 -24.25
C GLU A 384 8.23 36.05 -23.72
N SER A 385 6.94 36.29 -23.96
CA SER A 385 6.25 37.50 -23.48
C SER A 385 5.92 37.48 -21.99
N LYS A 386 5.99 36.32 -21.34
CA LYS A 386 5.76 36.21 -19.90
C LYS A 386 6.97 36.81 -19.17
N PRO A 387 6.75 37.63 -18.12
CA PRO A 387 7.85 38.10 -17.28
C PRO A 387 8.62 36.89 -16.74
N GLN A 388 9.96 36.97 -16.73
CA GLN A 388 10.77 36.03 -15.96
C GLN A 388 10.51 36.34 -14.47
N GLU A 389 9.70 35.51 -13.82
CA GLU A 389 9.45 35.57 -12.36
C GLU A 389 10.67 35.18 -11.53
#